data_AF-A0A317SUE8-F1
#
_entry.id   AF-A0A317SUE8-F1
#
_cell.length_a   1.000
_cell.length_b   1.000
_cell.length_c   1.000
_cell.angle_alpha   90.00
_cell.angle_beta   90.00
_cell.angle_gamma   90.00
#
_symmetry.space_group_name_H-M   'P 1'
#
loop_
_entity.id
_entity.type
_entity.pdbx_description
1 polymer ?
#
loop_
_entity_poly.entity_id
_entity_poly.type
_entity_poly.pdbx_seq_one_letter_code
_entity_poly.pdbx_strand_id
1 'polypeptide(L)'
;QQFYTPSIKIVIDEIMVRFCGRSVYTVKIKNKPIKQGYKVFVLCSHRYIYVFLWYSPLHSTANLVKLDYLIPTTSAVYQLTQLLP
;
A
#
# COMPACT_ATOMS: atom_id res chain seq x y z
N GLN A 1 -11.83 -9.59 -4.75
CA GLN A 1 -11.73 -10.29 -3.44
C GLN A 1 -12.75 -11.43 -3.35
N GLN A 2 -12.73 -12.40 -4.26
CA GLN A 2 -13.76 -13.47 -4.31
C GLN A 2 -13.21 -14.86 -3.96
N PHE A 3 -11.88 -15.01 -3.85
CA PHE A 3 -11.22 -16.32 -3.78
C PHE A 3 -10.49 -16.58 -2.45
N TYR A 4 -10.53 -15.64 -1.51
CA TYR A 4 -9.86 -15.76 -0.23
C TYR A 4 -10.56 -14.92 0.83
N THR A 5 -10.89 -15.52 1.97
CA THR A 5 -11.41 -14.81 3.14
C THR A 5 -10.25 -14.53 4.09
N PRO A 6 -9.95 -13.25 4.40
CA PRO A 6 -8.91 -12.90 5.37
C PRO A 6 -9.17 -13.54 6.74
N SER A 7 -8.10 -14.01 7.39
CA SER A 7 -8.20 -14.50 8.77
C SER A 7 -8.33 -13.34 9.76
N ILE A 8 -8.52 -13.66 11.05
CA ILE A 8 -8.53 -12.67 12.15
C ILE A 8 -7.23 -11.84 12.21
N LYS A 9 -6.11 -12.41 11.73
CA LYS A 9 -4.80 -11.75 11.72
C LYS A 9 -4.56 -11.13 10.36
N ILE A 10 -4.67 -9.81 10.32
CA ILE A 10 -4.33 -8.99 9.16
C ILE A 10 -3.11 -8.12 9.46
N VAL A 11 -2.38 -7.77 8.41
CA VAL A 11 -1.23 -6.87 8.46
C VAL A 11 -1.41 -5.83 7.37
N ILE A 12 -1.23 -4.56 7.73
CA ILE A 12 -1.14 -3.46 6.77
C ILE A 12 0.28 -2.90 6.84
N ASP A 13 0.98 -2.88 5.72
CA ASP A 13 2.36 -2.38 5.64
C ASP A 13 2.70 -1.86 4.23
N GLU A 14 3.86 -1.22 4.13
CA GLU A 14 4.46 -0.73 2.90
C GLU A 14 5.44 -1.75 2.31
N ILE A 15 5.13 -2.24 1.10
CA ILE A 15 6.04 -3.08 0.32
C ILE A 15 6.68 -2.30 -0.83
N MET A 16 7.79 -2.83 -1.31
CA MET A 16 8.55 -2.30 -2.43
C MET A 16 8.54 -3.29 -3.58
N VAL A 17 8.21 -2.82 -4.78
CA VAL A 17 8.32 -3.57 -6.03
C VAL A 17 9.49 -3.00 -6.82
N ARG A 18 10.55 -3.79 -7.01
CA ARG A 18 11.80 -3.32 -7.64
C ARG A 18 11.54 -2.85 -9.07
N PHE A 19 11.98 -1.64 -9.38
CA PHE A 19 11.98 -1.10 -10.73
C PHE A 19 13.10 -0.06 -10.90
N CYS A 20 13.90 -0.22 -11.94
CA CYS A 20 15.10 0.60 -12.18
C CYS A 20 15.01 1.45 -13.46
N GLY A 21 13.91 1.38 -14.21
CA GLY A 21 13.70 2.20 -15.40
C GLY A 21 13.42 3.67 -15.07
N ARG A 22 13.27 4.49 -16.12
CA ARG A 22 12.91 5.91 -16.01
C ARG A 22 11.40 6.05 -15.78
N SER A 23 10.99 6.03 -14.52
CA SER A 23 9.60 6.29 -14.12
C SER A 23 9.58 7.34 -13.01
N VAL A 24 8.79 8.39 -13.24
CA VAL A 24 8.55 9.48 -12.29
C VAL A 24 7.78 9.03 -11.04
N TYR A 25 7.16 7.84 -11.09
CA TYR A 25 6.37 7.28 -9.99
C TYR A 25 7.20 6.40 -9.03
N THR A 26 8.49 6.20 -9.33
CA THR A 26 9.37 5.41 -8.45
C THR A 26 9.84 6.23 -7.26
N VAL A 27 10.10 5.52 -6.16
CA VAL A 27 10.65 6.10 -4.92
C VAL A 27 12.01 5.50 -4.62
N LYS A 28 12.84 6.23 -3.86
CA LYS A 28 14.06 5.72 -3.26
C LYS A 28 13.91 5.62 -1.74
N ILE A 29 14.09 4.43 -1.17
CA ILE A 29 13.97 4.19 0.28
C ILE A 29 15.29 3.64 0.83
N LYS A 30 15.99 4.46 1.62
CA LYS A 30 17.36 4.17 2.09
C LYS A 30 17.49 2.87 2.88
N ASN A 31 16.49 2.54 3.71
CA ASN A 31 16.57 1.44 4.67
C ASN A 31 15.83 0.15 4.25
N LYS A 32 15.29 0.09 3.03
CA LYS A 32 14.68 -1.15 2.49
C LYS A 32 15.73 -1.95 1.68
N PRO A 33 15.58 -3.28 1.54
CA PRO A 33 16.45 -4.06 0.65
C PRO A 33 16.36 -3.61 -0.81
N ILE A 34 15.14 -3.29 -1.27
CA ILE A 34 14.90 -2.65 -2.56
C ILE A 34 15.05 -1.13 -2.37
N LYS A 35 16.17 -0.59 -2.83
CA LYS A 35 16.49 0.84 -2.69
C LYS A 35 15.69 1.73 -3.63
N GLN A 36 15.25 1.21 -4.78
CA GLN A 36 14.47 1.94 -5.78
C GLN A 36 13.38 1.04 -6.38
N GLY A 37 12.17 1.58 -6.49
CA GLY A 37 11.04 0.87 -7.07
C GLY A 37 9.72 1.58 -6.82
N TYR A 38 8.62 0.87 -7.04
CA TYR A 38 7.29 1.34 -6.66
C TYR A 38 7.03 1.01 -5.19
N LYS A 39 6.43 1.96 -4.47
CA LYS A 39 5.92 1.76 -3.12
C LYS A 39 4.42 1.46 -3.20
N VAL A 40 3.99 0.47 -2.42
CA VAL A 40 2.60 0.02 -2.39
C VAL A 40 2.21 -0.22 -0.94
N PHE A 41 1.06 0.28 -0.51
CA PHE A 41 0.44 -0.12 0.75
C PHE A 41 -0.36 -1.39 0.51
N VAL A 42 -0.17 -2.41 1.34
CA VAL A 42 -0.86 -3.70 1.19
C VAL A 42 -1.63 -4.05 2.44
N LEU A 43 -2.80 -4.66 2.27
CA LEU A 43 -3.46 -5.45 3.29
C LEU A 43 -3.18 -6.91 3.01
N CYS A 44 -2.57 -7.60 3.96
CA CYS A 44 -2.16 -9.00 3.84
C CYS A 44 -2.72 -9.84 4.99
N SER A 45 -3.04 -11.10 4.73
CA SER A 45 -3.35 -12.10 5.74
C SER A 45 -2.74 -13.45 5.35
N HIS A 46 -2.04 -14.12 6.27
CA HIS A 46 -1.40 -15.42 6.06
C HIS A 46 -0.64 -15.54 4.71
N ARG A 47 0.26 -14.58 4.43
CA ARG A 47 1.08 -14.51 3.20
C ARG A 47 0.29 -14.21 1.91
N TYR A 48 -1.00 -13.95 2.02
CA TYR A 48 -1.84 -13.55 0.90
C TYR A 48 -2.10 -12.04 0.92
N ILE A 49 -1.70 -11.33 -0.13
CA ILE A 49 -2.05 -9.92 -0.34
C ILE A 49 -3.49 -9.87 -0.82
N TYR A 50 -4.36 -9.30 0.01
CA TYR A 50 -5.80 -9.23 -0.26
C TYR A 50 -6.18 -8.02 -1.10
N VAL A 51 -5.58 -6.86 -0.80
CA VAL A 51 -5.77 -5.61 -1.55
C VAL A 51 -4.54 -4.71 -1.39
N PHE A 52 -4.35 -3.79 -2.32
CA PHE A 52 -3.24 -2.85 -2.29
C PHE A 52 -3.60 -1.49 -2.88
N LEU A 53 -2.90 -0.45 -2.41
CA LEU A 53 -2.99 0.92 -2.91
C LEU A 53 -1.62 1.38 -3.40
N TRP A 54 -1.59 1.91 -4.62
CA TRP A 54 -0.39 2.48 -5.20
C TRP A 54 0.01 3.76 -4.49
N TYR A 55 1.31 3.96 -4.30
CA TYR A 55 1.86 5.26 -3.90
C TYR A 55 2.77 5.80 -5.01
N SER A 56 2.69 7.10 -5.24
CA SER A 56 3.66 7.82 -6.06
C SER A 56 4.08 9.14 -5.40
N PRO A 57 5.29 9.66 -5.70
CA PRO A 57 5.71 10.99 -5.23
C PRO A 57 4.82 12.12 -5.75
N LEU A 58 4.27 11.98 -6.96
CA LEU A 58 3.51 13.03 -7.64
C LEU A 58 2.06 13.11 -7.17
N HIS A 59 1.41 11.97 -6.99
CA HIS A 59 -0.03 11.89 -6.70
C HIS A 59 -0.33 11.29 -5.32
N SER A 60 0.70 11.09 -4.48
CA SER A 60 0.57 10.39 -3.20
C SER A 60 -0.07 9.01 -3.38
N THR A 61 -0.89 8.57 -2.42
CA THR A 61 -1.59 7.29 -2.49
C THR A 61 -2.78 7.40 -3.46
N ALA A 62 -2.79 6.56 -4.49
CA ALA A 62 -3.82 6.55 -5.53
C ALA A 62 -5.19 6.16 -4.95
N ASN A 63 -6.24 6.85 -5.41
CA ASN A 63 -7.63 6.64 -4.99
C ASN A 63 -7.83 6.76 -3.46
N LEU A 64 -6.95 7.48 -2.78
CA LEU A 64 -7.09 7.72 -1.35
C LEU A 64 -8.27 8.67 -1.10
N VAL A 65 -9.29 8.19 -0.40
CA VAL A 65 -10.34 9.04 0.14
C VAL A 65 -9.80 9.65 1.43
N LYS A 66 -9.34 10.90 1.35
CA LYS A 66 -8.84 11.62 2.51
C LYS A 66 -10.01 12.03 3.38
N LEU A 67 -9.99 11.61 4.64
CA LEU A 67 -10.87 12.14 5.67
C LEU A 67 -10.18 13.35 6.29
N ASP A 68 -10.87 14.50 6.35
CA ASP A 68 -10.24 15.78 6.72
C ASP A 68 -9.60 15.77 8.12
N TYR A 69 -10.10 14.92 9.01
CA TYR A 69 -9.57 14.75 10.37
C TYR A 69 -8.44 13.71 10.49
N LEU A 70 -8.05 13.05 9.39
CA LEU A 70 -7.00 12.03 9.38
C LEU A 70 -5.80 12.46 8.53
N ILE A 71 -4.60 12.11 9.01
CA ILE A 71 -3.39 12.19 8.18
C ILE A 71 -3.45 11.17 7.03
N PRO A 72 -2.69 11.38 5.94
CA PRO A 72 -2.77 10.52 4.75
C PRO A 72 -2.52 9.04 5.05
N THR A 73 -1.55 8.72 5.92
CA THR A 73 -1.25 7.34 6.31
C THR A 73 -2.43 6.69 7.03
N THR A 74 -3.05 7.39 7.99
CA THR A 74 -4.21 6.88 8.72
C THR A 74 -5.42 6.73 7.81
N SER A 75 -5.61 7.64 6.85
CA SER A 75 -6.65 7.51 5.82
C SER A 75 -6.41 6.25 4.97
N ALA A 76 -5.16 5.94 4.60
CA ALA A 76 -4.84 4.77 3.80
C ALA A 76 -5.09 3.47 4.57
N VAL A 77 -4.71 3.43 5.86
CA VAL A 77 -5.01 2.30 6.75
C VAL A 77 -6.52 2.13 6.88
N TYR A 78 -7.25 3.19 7.18
CA TYR A 78 -8.71 3.15 7.32
C TYR A 78 -9.39 2.66 6.03
N GLN A 79 -9.03 3.20 4.88
CA GLN A 79 -9.60 2.77 3.61
C GLN A 79 -9.29 1.30 3.31
N LEU A 80 -8.08 0.82 3.58
CA LEU A 80 -7.73 -0.59 3.40
C LEU A 80 -8.55 -1.51 4.30
N THR A 81 -8.84 -1.11 5.54
CA THR A 81 -9.69 -1.93 6.43
C THR A 81 -11.15 -1.94 6.02
N GLN A 82 -11.67 -0.88 5.40
CA GLN A 82 -13.03 -0.86 4.84
C GLN A 82 -13.24 -1.86 3.69
N LEU A 83 -12.17 -2.41 3.12
CA LEU A 83 -12.22 -3.40 2.04
C LEU A 83 -12.21 -4.84 2.57
N LEU A 84 -12.17 -5.05 3.88
CA LEU A 84 -12.37 -6.37 4.48
C LEU A 84 -13.85 -6.79 4.38
N PRO A 85 -14.13 -8.10 4.29
CA PRO A 85 -15.50 -8.60 4.29
C PRO A 85 -16.17 -8.47 5.67
#